data_AF-A0A7J6X4B2-F1
#
_entry.id   AF-A0A7J6X4B2-F1
#
_cell.length_a   1.000
_cell.length_b   1.000
_cell.length_c   1.000
_cell.angle_alpha   90.00
_cell.angle_beta   90.00
_cell.angle_gamma   90.00
#
_symmetry.space_group_name_H-M   'P 1'
#
loop_
_entity.id
_entity.type
_entity.pdbx_description
1 polymer ?
#
loop_
_entity_poly.entity_id
_entity_poly.type
_entity_poly.pdbx_seq_one_letter_code
_entity_poly.pdbx_strand_id
1 'polypeptide(L)'
;MVTPFTEDEVLNAINEFQGEKAPGPDGFQMVVFQKCWSIFKHDIMKVMCEFYEDEFIYWRNNTTFIFLIPKKLSAASLNDFRPKSLVGGIYKIFSKVLSTRLMVVLPSLISPEQCAFVGNRQILDGVLIANECIESRLRAKQDRLICKVDIAKAYD
;
A
#
# COMPACT_ATOMS: atom_id res chain seq x y z
N MET A 1 -0.73 13.50 14.21
CA MET A 1 -1.36 12.20 14.58
C MET A 1 -1.94 12.32 15.97
N VAL A 2 -3.05 11.64 16.29
CA VAL A 2 -3.79 11.93 17.53
C VAL A 2 -3.23 11.17 18.75
N THR A 3 -2.56 10.03 18.56
CA THR A 3 -2.02 9.19 19.65
C THR A 3 -0.64 8.60 19.34
N PRO A 4 0.21 8.34 20.36
CA PRO A 4 1.48 7.64 20.20
C PRO A 4 1.31 6.22 19.64
N PHE A 5 2.37 5.64 19.08
CA PHE A 5 2.38 4.25 18.62
C PHE A 5 2.58 3.28 19.78
N THR A 6 1.82 2.18 19.79
CA THR A 6 1.98 1.14 20.80
C THR A 6 2.84 -0.01 20.27
N GLU A 7 3.48 -0.73 21.18
CA GLU A 7 4.26 -1.91 20.83
C GLU A 7 3.42 -2.97 20.13
N ASP A 8 2.23 -3.25 20.65
CA ASP A 8 1.31 -4.25 20.09
C ASP A 8 0.88 -3.87 18.67
N GLU A 9 0.59 -2.59 18.42
CA GLU A 9 0.23 -2.12 17.08
C GLU A 9 1.37 -2.39 16.08
N VAL A 10 2.60 -2.07 16.47
CA VAL A 10 3.78 -2.27 15.62
C VAL A 10 4.08 -3.76 15.41
N LEU A 11 4.00 -4.57 16.46
CA LEU A 11 4.23 -6.02 16.38
C LEU A 11 3.16 -6.70 15.52
N ASN A 12 1.89 -6.30 15.65
CA ASN A 12 0.81 -6.80 14.80
C ASN A 12 1.07 -6.44 13.33
N ALA A 13 1.47 -5.20 13.04
CA ALA A 13 1.86 -4.79 11.69
C ALA A 13 3.00 -5.64 11.11
N ILE A 14 4.02 -5.96 11.92
CA ILE A 14 5.14 -6.84 11.53
C ILE A 14 4.64 -8.25 11.20
N ASN A 15 3.74 -8.80 12.00
CA ASN A 15 3.25 -10.17 11.84
C ASN A 15 2.30 -10.37 10.65
N GLU A 16 1.67 -9.30 10.15
CA GLU A 16 0.82 -9.37 8.95
C GLU A 16 1.60 -9.52 7.63
N PHE A 17 2.90 -9.28 7.65
CA PHE A 17 3.71 -9.42 6.45
C PHE A 17 4.04 -10.87 6.10
N GLN A 18 4.12 -11.14 4.80
CA GLN A 18 4.76 -12.36 4.29
C GLN A 18 6.29 -12.26 4.49
N GLY A 19 6.81 -13.09 5.41
CA GLY A 19 8.17 -12.98 5.94
C GLY A 19 9.31 -13.10 4.91
N GLU A 20 9.17 -14.01 3.94
CA GLU A 20 10.27 -14.43 3.04
C GLU A 20 10.40 -13.59 1.75
N LYS A 21 9.68 -12.47 1.66
CA LYS A 21 9.79 -11.56 0.50
C LYS A 21 11.18 -10.96 0.40
N ALA A 22 11.57 -10.60 -0.83
CA ALA A 22 12.87 -9.97 -1.10
C ALA A 22 13.13 -8.74 -0.20
N PRO A 23 14.37 -8.60 0.33
CA PRO A 23 14.74 -7.48 1.19
C PRO A 23 14.88 -6.18 0.40
N GLY A 24 14.88 -5.06 1.13
CA GLY A 24 15.25 -3.75 0.57
C GLY A 24 16.75 -3.47 0.72
N PRO A 25 17.16 -2.19 0.66
CA PRO A 25 18.55 -1.78 0.87
C PRO A 25 19.15 -2.13 2.24
N ASP A 26 18.30 -2.44 3.22
CA ASP A 26 18.70 -2.89 4.55
C ASP A 26 19.13 -4.36 4.59
N GLY A 27 18.87 -5.14 3.54
CA GLY A 27 19.27 -6.54 3.44
C GLY A 27 18.44 -7.52 4.30
N PHE A 28 17.48 -7.03 5.09
CA PHE A 28 16.69 -7.87 5.98
C PHE A 28 15.35 -8.25 5.37
N GLN A 29 15.05 -9.55 5.37
CA GLN A 29 13.71 -10.06 5.11
C GLN A 29 12.79 -9.78 6.30
N MET A 30 11.48 -9.70 6.06
CA MET A 30 10.54 -9.37 7.13
C MET A 30 10.48 -10.44 8.23
N VAL A 31 10.80 -11.70 7.88
CA VAL A 31 10.90 -12.82 8.85
C VAL A 31 11.93 -12.55 9.95
N VAL A 32 12.98 -11.79 9.68
CA VAL A 32 13.99 -11.43 10.69
C VAL A 32 13.35 -10.55 11.77
N PHE A 33 12.57 -9.54 11.38
CA PHE A 33 11.86 -8.68 12.34
C PHE A 33 10.80 -9.46 13.14
N GLN A 34 10.11 -10.40 12.49
CA GLN A 34 9.12 -11.27 13.14
C GLN A 34 9.75 -12.20 14.18
N LYS A 35 10.86 -12.86 13.84
CA LYS A 35 11.52 -13.85 14.71
C LYS A 35 12.42 -13.22 15.76
N CYS A 36 12.98 -12.05 15.47
CA CYS A 36 13.92 -11.35 16.34
C CYS A 36 13.33 -10.05 16.91
N TRP A 37 12.00 -9.99 17.11
CA TRP A 37 11.34 -8.79 17.64
C TRP A 37 11.99 -8.27 18.92
N SER A 38 12.33 -9.16 19.86
CA SER A 38 12.98 -8.80 21.12
C SER A 38 14.33 -8.06 20.94
N ILE A 39 15.01 -8.27 19.81
CA ILE A 39 16.27 -7.59 19.47
C ILE A 39 15.99 -6.20 18.91
N PHE A 40 15.06 -6.08 17.95
CA PHE A 40 14.82 -4.83 17.22
C PHE A 40 13.79 -3.91 17.88
N LYS A 41 13.02 -4.41 18.84
CA LYS A 41 11.89 -3.71 19.48
C LYS A 41 12.27 -2.31 19.92
N HIS A 42 13.37 -2.17 20.67
CA HIS A 42 13.75 -0.88 21.23
C HIS A 42 14.04 0.16 20.13
N ASP A 43 14.83 -0.22 19.13
CA ASP A 43 15.20 0.68 18.03
C ASP A 43 14.01 1.03 17.14
N ILE A 44 13.14 0.06 16.84
CA ILE A 44 11.93 0.30 16.03
C ILE A 44 10.96 1.22 16.77
N MET A 45 10.73 0.98 18.06
CA MET A 45 9.85 1.83 18.85
C MET A 45 10.42 3.25 19.01
N LYS A 46 11.75 3.37 19.14
CA LYS A 46 12.42 4.67 19.15
C LYS A 46 12.15 5.45 17.86
N VAL A 47 12.30 4.83 16.69
CA VAL A 47 11.99 5.46 15.39
C VAL A 47 10.52 5.88 15.30
N MET A 48 9.59 5.06 15.81
CA MET A 48 8.16 5.41 15.84
C MET A 48 7.88 6.61 16.75
N CYS A 49 8.53 6.69 17.91
CA CYS A 49 8.40 7.81 18.84
C CYS A 49 9.00 9.10 18.26
N GLU A 50 10.22 9.05 17.72
CA GLU A 50 10.87 10.21 17.07
C GLU A 50 10.00 10.76 15.93
N PHE A 51 9.37 9.87 15.16
CA PHE A 51 8.43 10.33 14.13
C PHE A 51 7.16 10.97 14.71
N TYR A 52 6.63 10.44 15.81
CA TYR A 52 5.44 11.01 16.46
C TYR A 52 5.70 12.39 17.08
N GLU A 53 6.87 12.57 17.69
CA GLU A 53 7.24 13.79 18.42
C GLU A 53 7.86 14.86 17.52
N ASP A 54 8.77 14.46 16.62
CA ASP A 54 9.60 15.37 15.85
C ASP A 54 9.25 15.41 14.34
N GLU A 55 8.24 14.64 13.91
CA GLU A 55 7.89 14.43 12.48
C GLU A 55 9.09 13.94 11.65
N PHE A 56 10.03 13.27 12.32
CA PHE A 56 11.32 12.91 11.74
C PHE A 56 11.39 11.44 11.31
N ILE A 57 11.90 11.20 10.10
CA ILE A 57 12.31 9.88 9.64
C ILE A 57 13.70 10.01 9.05
N TYR A 58 14.63 9.19 9.54
CA TYR A 58 15.98 9.17 9.00
C TYR A 58 15.97 8.78 7.51
N TRP A 59 16.55 9.62 6.65
CA TRP A 59 16.43 9.50 5.19
C TRP A 59 16.87 8.14 4.63
N ARG A 60 17.82 7.45 5.28
CA ARG A 60 18.25 6.11 4.83
C ARG A 60 17.12 5.08 4.92
N ASN A 61 16.17 5.27 5.83
CA ASN A 61 14.98 4.42 5.90
C ASN A 61 14.10 4.60 4.66
N ASN A 62 14.16 5.74 3.97
CA ASN A 62 13.45 6.00 2.72
C ASN A 62 14.25 5.63 1.46
N THR A 63 15.32 4.84 1.59
CA THR A 63 16.05 4.33 0.42
C THR A 63 15.36 3.11 -0.17
N THR A 64 15.38 2.98 -1.50
CA THR A 64 14.75 1.86 -2.21
C THR A 64 15.63 1.34 -3.34
N PHE A 65 15.61 0.03 -3.57
CA PHE A 65 16.12 -0.54 -4.82
C PHE A 65 15.00 -0.57 -5.86
N ILE A 66 15.29 -0.14 -7.08
CA ILE A 66 14.37 -0.24 -8.20
C ILE A 66 14.72 -1.50 -8.99
N PHE A 67 13.79 -2.44 -9.04
CA PHE A 67 13.90 -3.65 -9.85
C PHE A 67 12.97 -3.56 -11.06
N LEU A 68 13.45 -3.91 -12.26
CA LEU A 68 12.67 -3.86 -13.49
C LEU A 68 12.10 -5.24 -13.82
N ILE A 69 10.78 -5.38 -13.81
CA ILE A 69 10.09 -6.63 -14.16
C ILE A 69 9.61 -6.54 -15.62
N PRO A 70 10.04 -7.45 -16.52
CA PRO A 70 9.54 -7.48 -17.89
C PRO A 70 8.03 -7.71 -17.95
N LYS A 71 7.31 -6.93 -18.76
CA LYS A 71 5.87 -7.13 -19.05
C LYS A 71 5.64 -8.20 -20.13
N LYS A 72 6.65 -8.48 -20.96
CA LYS A 72 6.62 -9.43 -22.08
C LYS A 72 7.99 -10.10 -22.25
N LEU A 73 8.03 -11.26 -22.91
CA LEU A 73 9.26 -12.06 -23.10
C LEU A 73 10.37 -11.28 -23.84
N SER A 74 10.02 -10.59 -24.94
CA SER A 74 10.97 -9.82 -25.75
C SER A 74 10.91 -8.34 -25.40
N ALA A 75 11.19 -7.99 -24.14
CA ALA A 75 11.26 -6.60 -23.69
C ALA A 75 12.48 -5.89 -24.31
N ALA A 76 12.25 -4.81 -25.05
CA ALA A 76 13.29 -4.11 -25.81
C ALA A 76 13.36 -2.61 -25.49
N SER A 77 12.31 -2.04 -24.89
CA SER A 77 12.25 -0.65 -24.47
C SER A 77 11.99 -0.53 -22.96
N LEU A 78 12.35 0.59 -22.35
CA LEU A 78 12.05 0.86 -20.92
C LEU A 78 10.56 0.77 -20.59
N ASN A 79 9.69 1.11 -21.54
CA ASN A 79 8.23 1.01 -21.39
C ASN A 79 7.74 -0.45 -21.29
N ASP A 80 8.54 -1.42 -21.72
CA ASP A 80 8.26 -2.85 -21.59
C ASP A 80 8.53 -3.41 -20.19
N PHE A 81 9.06 -2.58 -19.28
CA PHE A 81 9.31 -2.96 -17.90
C PHE A 81 8.32 -2.27 -16.95
N ARG A 82 8.02 -2.95 -15.85
CA ARG A 82 7.34 -2.38 -14.70
C ARG A 82 8.39 -2.17 -13.61
N PRO A 83 8.63 -0.93 -13.14
CA PRO A 83 9.47 -0.73 -11.97
C PRO A 83 8.79 -1.30 -10.73
N LYS A 84 9.58 -1.92 -9.87
CA LYS A 84 9.17 -2.39 -8.55
C LYS A 84 10.17 -1.90 -7.52
N SER A 85 9.68 -1.04 -6.62
CA SER A 85 10.47 -0.52 -5.50
C SER A 85 10.55 -1.57 -4.39
N LEU A 86 11.76 -1.97 -4.04
CA LEU A 86 12.07 -2.77 -2.86
C LEU A 86 12.51 -1.81 -1.75
N VAL A 87 11.60 -1.50 -0.84
CA VAL A 87 11.84 -0.63 0.31
C VAL A 87 12.35 -1.43 1.52
N GLY A 88 13.10 -0.77 2.40
CA GLY A 88 13.61 -1.37 3.64
C GLY A 88 12.50 -1.82 4.59
N GLY A 89 12.82 -2.78 5.46
CA GLY A 89 11.94 -3.34 6.48
C GLY A 89 11.36 -2.29 7.43
N ILE A 90 12.19 -1.39 7.96
CA ILE A 90 11.73 -0.31 8.85
C ILE A 90 10.66 0.54 8.15
N TYR A 91 10.90 0.93 6.90
CA TYR A 91 9.92 1.70 6.11
C TYR A 91 8.63 0.93 5.85
N LYS A 92 8.72 -0.38 5.57
CA LYS A 92 7.53 -1.25 5.41
C LYS A 92 6.71 -1.27 6.69
N ILE A 93 7.35 -1.49 7.83
CA ILE A 93 6.69 -1.53 9.15
C ILE A 93 5.99 -0.20 9.40
N PHE A 94 6.73 0.90 9.24
CA PHE A 94 6.21 2.25 9.37
C PHE A 94 4.99 2.52 8.49
N SER A 95 5.12 2.28 7.19
CA SER A 95 4.05 2.48 6.21
C SER A 95 2.82 1.62 6.53
N LYS A 96 3.03 0.40 7.03
CA LYS A 96 1.95 -0.51 7.38
C LYS A 96 1.18 -0.01 8.60
N VAL A 97 1.87 0.39 9.67
CA VAL A 97 1.23 0.98 10.85
C VAL A 97 0.39 2.20 10.47
N LEU A 98 0.94 3.11 9.66
CA LEU A 98 0.18 4.27 9.17
C LEU A 98 -1.02 3.88 8.31
N SER A 99 -0.86 2.93 7.40
CA SER A 99 -1.96 2.45 6.56
C SER A 99 -3.08 1.85 7.41
N THR A 100 -2.76 1.11 8.46
CA THR A 100 -3.74 0.52 9.38
C THR A 100 -4.51 1.61 10.13
N ARG A 101 -3.84 2.66 10.59
CA ARG A 101 -4.51 3.82 11.21
C ARG A 101 -5.43 4.54 10.22
N LEU A 102 -4.97 4.76 8.99
CA LEU A 102 -5.76 5.41 7.94
C LEU A 102 -6.98 4.58 7.53
N MET A 103 -6.86 3.26 7.52
CA MET A 103 -7.98 2.36 7.20
C MET A 103 -9.20 2.55 8.09
N VAL A 104 -9.03 3.01 9.33
CA VAL A 104 -10.15 3.28 10.25
C VAL A 104 -10.99 4.48 9.81
N VAL A 105 -10.37 5.49 9.19
CA VAL A 105 -11.04 6.73 8.77
C VAL A 105 -11.41 6.74 7.29
N LEU A 106 -10.75 5.93 6.46
CA LEU A 106 -11.02 5.87 5.02
C LEU A 106 -12.51 5.68 4.67
N PRO A 107 -13.30 4.81 5.34
CA PRO A 107 -14.71 4.60 5.00
C PRO A 107 -15.60 5.84 5.09
N SER A 108 -15.24 6.85 5.91
CA SER A 108 -16.01 8.10 6.02
C SER A 108 -15.57 9.17 5.01
N LEU A 109 -14.41 8.98 4.36
CA LEU A 109 -13.83 9.95 3.43
C LEU A 109 -14.04 9.59 1.96
N ILE A 110 -14.25 8.30 1.66
CA ILE A 110 -14.35 7.80 0.29
C ILE A 110 -15.79 7.49 -0.11
N SER A 111 -16.09 7.63 -1.40
CA SER A 111 -17.40 7.30 -1.96
C SER A 111 -17.73 5.81 -1.76
N PRO A 112 -19.00 5.44 -1.53
CA PRO A 112 -19.40 4.03 -1.49
C PRO A 112 -19.09 3.27 -2.79
N GLU A 113 -19.04 3.97 -3.94
CA GLU A 113 -18.76 3.41 -5.26
C GLU A 113 -17.25 3.16 -5.52
N GLN A 114 -16.35 3.57 -4.62
CA GLN A 114 -14.92 3.31 -4.77
C GLN A 114 -14.58 1.87 -4.42
N CYS A 115 -14.42 0.98 -5.41
CA CYS A 115 -14.25 -0.45 -5.15
C CYS A 115 -12.79 -0.90 -4.92
N ALA A 116 -11.81 -0.19 -5.46
CA ALA A 116 -10.40 -0.62 -5.44
C ALA A 116 -9.67 -0.20 -4.15
N PHE A 117 -8.83 -1.09 -3.62
CA PHE A 117 -7.97 -0.85 -2.44
C PHE A 117 -8.70 -0.48 -1.14
N VAL A 118 -9.97 -0.86 -1.01
CA VAL A 118 -10.77 -0.66 0.20
C VAL A 118 -11.08 -2.02 0.84
N GLY A 119 -10.87 -2.13 2.14
CA GLY A 119 -11.24 -3.33 2.90
C GLY A 119 -12.73 -3.64 2.73
N ASN A 120 -13.07 -4.93 2.64
CA ASN A 120 -14.44 -5.42 2.46
C ASN A 120 -15.14 -4.98 1.15
N ARG A 121 -14.41 -4.52 0.13
CA ARG A 121 -14.93 -4.28 -1.22
C ARG A 121 -14.20 -5.18 -2.22
N GLN A 122 -14.94 -5.79 -3.13
CA GLN A 122 -14.41 -6.68 -4.16
C GLN A 122 -14.37 -5.97 -5.51
N ILE A 123 -13.45 -6.38 -6.38
CA ILE A 123 -13.38 -5.85 -7.75
C ILE A 123 -14.66 -6.11 -8.54
N LEU A 124 -15.36 -7.21 -8.23
CA LEU A 124 -16.63 -7.58 -8.87
C LEU A 124 -17.78 -6.64 -8.49
N ASP A 125 -17.73 -6.00 -7.31
CA ASP A 125 -18.74 -5.02 -6.90
C ASP A 125 -18.78 -3.85 -7.88
N GLY A 126 -17.61 -3.36 -8.30
CA GLY A 126 -17.50 -2.27 -9.28
C GLY A 126 -18.01 -2.66 -10.66
N VAL A 127 -17.77 -3.91 -11.08
CA VAL A 127 -18.30 -4.45 -12.35
C VAL A 127 -19.83 -4.52 -12.30
N LEU A 128 -20.39 -4.99 -11.18
CA LEU A 128 -21.84 -5.09 -10.99
C LEU A 128 -22.49 -3.71 -11.00
N ILE A 129 -21.96 -2.75 -10.23
CA ILE A 129 -22.46 -1.37 -10.19
C ILE A 129 -22.46 -0.75 -11.60
N ALA A 130 -21.36 -0.91 -12.34
CA ALA A 130 -21.27 -0.40 -13.71
C ALA A 130 -22.33 -1.02 -14.63
N ASN A 131 -22.56 -2.34 -14.55
CA ASN A 131 -23.57 -3.03 -15.34
C ASN A 131 -24.99 -2.53 -15.02
N GLU A 132 -25.35 -2.42 -13.74
CA GLU A 132 -26.66 -1.92 -13.31
C GLU A 132 -26.88 -0.46 -13.74
N CYS A 133 -25.85 0.38 -13.66
CA CYS A 133 -25.92 1.75 -14.18
C CYS A 133 -26.19 1.80 -15.68
N ILE A 134 -25.54 0.94 -16.47
CA ILE A 134 -25.74 0.85 -17.92
C ILE A 134 -27.15 0.36 -18.24
N GLU A 135 -27.60 -0.71 -17.57
CA GLU A 135 -28.91 -1.32 -17.80
C GLU A 135 -30.07 -0.39 -17.42
N SER A 136 -29.97 0.30 -16.28
CA SER A 136 -30.96 1.28 -15.86
C SER A 136 -31.17 2.37 -16.91
N ARG A 137 -30.08 2.89 -17.48
CA ARG A 137 -30.14 3.91 -18.54
C ARG A 137 -30.63 3.35 -19.88
N LEU A 138 -30.31 2.08 -20.19
CA LEU A 138 -30.86 1.35 -21.34
C LEU A 138 -32.39 1.33 -21.29
N ARG A 139 -32.95 0.94 -20.14
CA ARG A 139 -34.40 0.86 -19.93
C ARG A 139 -35.08 2.23 -20.00
N ALA A 140 -34.43 3.28 -19.52
CA ALA A 140 -34.96 4.65 -19.54
C ALA A 140 -35.02 5.31 -20.93
N LYS A 141 -34.43 4.71 -21.98
CA LYS A 141 -34.36 5.24 -23.36
C LYS A 141 -33.83 6.68 -23.46
N GLN A 142 -32.96 7.08 -22.53
CA GLN A 142 -32.28 8.37 -22.55
C GLN A 142 -30.98 8.27 -23.38
N ASP A 143 -30.57 9.38 -23.99
CA ASP A 143 -29.24 9.54 -24.60
C ASP A 143 -28.14 9.42 -23.54
N ARG A 144 -26.99 8.87 -23.92
CA ARG A 144 -25.95 8.45 -22.94
C ARG A 144 -24.54 8.59 -23.49
N LEU A 145 -23.63 8.79 -22.56
CA LEU A 145 -22.19 8.74 -22.78
C LEU A 145 -21.54 7.92 -21.65
N ILE A 146 -20.62 7.03 -22.01
CA ILE A 146 -19.75 6.35 -21.04
C ILE A 146 -18.34 6.88 -21.25
N CYS A 147 -17.77 7.45 -20.20
CA CYS A 147 -16.39 7.93 -20.21
C CYS A 147 -15.51 6.93 -19.47
N LYS A 148 -14.66 6.22 -20.22
CA LYS A 148 -13.55 5.45 -19.62
C LYS A 148 -12.34 6.37 -19.51
N VAL A 149 -12.01 6.75 -18.28
CA VAL A 149 -10.87 7.59 -17.96
C VAL A 149 -9.81 6.73 -17.29
N ASP A 150 -8.55 6.93 -17.65
CA ASP A 150 -7.40 6.28 -17.02
C ASP A 150 -6.30 7.30 -16.76
N ILE A 151 -5.54 7.08 -15.68
CA ILE A 151 -4.44 7.97 -15.28
C ILE A 151 -3.14 7.29 -15.66
N ALA A 152 -2.44 7.87 -16.65
CA ALA A 152 -1.10 7.42 -16.99
C ALA A 152 -0.17 7.68 -15.80
N LYS A 153 0.60 6.66 -15.41
CA LYS A 153 1.68 6.79 -14.42
C LYS A 153 1.22 7.25 -13.03
N ALA A 154 0.13 6.70 -12.51
CA ALA A 154 -0.43 7.10 -11.21
C ALA A 154 0.52 6.95 -9.99
N TYR A 155 1.63 6.23 -10.15
CA TYR A 155 2.62 5.97 -9.09
C TYR A 155 4.07 6.23 -9.55
N ASP A 156 4.28 6.76 -10.77
CA ASP A 156 5.62 7.16 -11.22
C ASP A 156 5.93 8.61 -10.81
#